data_AF-A0A5C7A5X7-F1
#
_entry.id   AF-A0A5C7A5X7-F1
#
_cell.length_a   1.000
_cell.length_b   1.000
_cell.length_c   1.000
_cell.angle_alpha   90.00
_cell.angle_beta   90.00
_cell.angle_gamma   90.00
#
_symmetry.space_group_name_H-M   'P 1'
#
loop_
_entity.id
_entity.type
_entity.pdbx_description
1 polymer ?
#
loop_
_entity_poly.entity_id
_entity_poly.type
_entity_poly.pdbx_seq_one_letter_code
_entity_poly.pdbx_strand_id
1 'polypeptide(L)'
;MTPPSLSSTIAPPSLPTVSMPPAVLADGDALPLSWLQDRLLAERLLEAVWSARQPTTPAQFFVWSQSRLQVLLPHRLLVCVGDQPPSPRLAAQLFHLKPIGDVLQTQLESPEHGLWLHLIRRWGDGRRPLRLQLEREAPSALFQPLLEAGLRELAL
;
A
#
# COMPACT_ATOMS: atom_id res chain seq x y z
N MET A 1 61.56 18.72 48.74
CA MET A 1 60.35 19.40 48.22
C MET A 1 60.04 18.77 46.88
N THR A 2 58.96 18.00 46.84
CA THR A 2 58.47 17.17 45.71
C THR A 2 57.79 18.03 44.63
N PRO A 3 57.84 17.63 43.35
CA PRO A 3 57.24 18.39 42.23
C PRO A 3 55.72 18.18 42.15
N PRO A 4 54.95 19.14 41.59
CA PRO A 4 53.53 18.92 41.29
C PRO A 4 53.35 18.16 39.97
N SER A 5 52.60 17.05 40.02
CA SER A 5 52.10 16.31 38.87
C SER A 5 50.92 17.06 38.23
N LEU A 6 51.04 17.44 36.96
CA LEU A 6 49.93 17.94 36.15
C LEU A 6 49.26 16.76 35.43
N SER A 7 48.14 16.28 35.95
CA SER A 7 47.24 15.36 35.24
C SER A 7 46.21 16.16 34.45
N SER A 8 46.50 16.49 33.19
CA SER A 8 45.49 17.00 32.25
C SER A 8 44.70 15.83 31.67
N THR A 9 43.51 15.57 32.23
CA THR A 9 42.52 14.69 31.62
C THR A 9 41.70 15.51 30.62
N ILE A 10 41.93 15.29 29.32
CA ILE A 10 41.11 15.86 28.25
C ILE A 10 39.84 15.01 28.16
N ALA A 11 38.69 15.56 28.52
CA ALA A 11 37.39 14.92 28.31
C ALA A 11 37.04 14.90 26.81
N PRO A 12 36.46 13.82 26.27
CA PRO A 12 36.03 13.78 24.87
C PRO A 12 34.81 14.70 24.65
N PRO A 13 34.63 15.25 23.44
CA PRO A 13 33.50 16.10 23.12
C PRO A 13 32.19 15.29 23.10
N SER A 14 31.19 15.76 23.84
CA SER A 14 29.83 15.23 23.83
C SER A 14 29.21 15.43 22.44
N LEU A 15 28.81 14.34 21.79
CA LEU A 15 28.00 14.40 20.57
C LEU A 15 26.64 15.04 20.87
N PRO A 16 26.09 15.88 19.98
CA PRO A 16 24.74 16.42 20.17
C PRO A 16 23.74 15.27 20.06
N THR A 17 23.01 15.01 21.15
CA THR A 17 21.82 14.19 21.14
C THR A 17 20.81 14.84 20.20
N VAL A 18 20.64 14.27 19.01
CA VAL A 18 19.55 14.64 18.12
C VAL A 18 18.26 14.19 18.80
N SER A 19 17.63 15.10 19.54
CA SER A 19 16.28 14.91 20.08
C SER A 19 15.33 14.80 18.90
N MET A 20 14.97 13.57 18.53
CA MET A 20 13.81 13.32 17.69
C MET A 20 12.58 13.95 18.36
N PRO A 21 11.73 14.68 17.62
CA PRO A 21 10.53 15.27 18.18
C PRO A 21 9.60 14.16 18.70
N PRO A 22 8.97 14.33 19.88
CA PRO A 22 8.16 13.31 20.55
C PRO A 22 6.78 13.07 19.88
N ALA A 23 6.57 13.55 18.66
CA ALA A 23 5.27 13.54 18.00
C ALA A 23 4.99 12.29 17.13
N VAL A 24 5.95 11.36 17.00
CA VAL A 24 5.77 10.13 16.18
C VAL A 24 5.36 8.91 17.02
N LEU A 25 5.13 9.08 18.32
CA LEU A 25 4.80 7.98 19.24
C LEU A 25 3.41 8.12 19.88
N ALA A 26 2.49 8.83 19.24
CA ALA A 26 1.10 8.91 19.70
C ALA A 26 0.24 7.84 19.01
N ASP A 27 0.01 6.77 19.75
CA ASP A 27 -1.16 5.88 19.73
C ASP A 27 -1.80 5.51 18.37
N GLY A 28 -1.56 4.26 17.94
CA GLY A 28 -2.40 3.58 16.94
C GLY A 28 -1.67 2.81 15.83
N ASP A 29 -0.35 3.00 15.70
CA ASP A 29 0.49 2.44 14.62
C ASP A 29 1.54 1.44 15.12
N ALA A 30 1.29 0.78 16.24
CA ALA A 30 1.97 -0.47 16.52
C ALA A 30 1.46 -1.50 15.49
N LEU A 31 2.08 -1.53 14.31
CA LEU A 31 1.96 -2.67 13.40
C LEU A 31 2.20 -3.91 14.28
N PRO A 32 1.23 -4.82 14.43
CA PRO A 32 1.41 -5.97 15.30
C PRO A 32 2.50 -6.84 14.67
N LEU A 33 3.76 -6.67 15.05
CA LEU A 33 4.92 -7.38 14.49
C LEU A 33 4.88 -8.90 14.76
N SER A 34 3.76 -9.42 15.27
CA SER A 34 3.50 -10.86 15.37
C SER A 34 3.49 -11.53 13.99
N TRP A 35 3.07 -10.86 12.91
CA TRP A 35 3.21 -11.40 11.55
C TRP A 35 4.68 -11.40 11.05
N LEU A 36 5.53 -10.54 11.63
CA LEU A 36 6.98 -10.54 11.38
C LEU A 36 7.69 -11.76 12.01
N GLN A 37 6.99 -12.54 12.84
CA GLN A 37 7.47 -13.83 13.32
C GLN A 37 7.53 -14.86 12.20
N ASP A 38 6.71 -14.69 11.15
CA ASP A 38 6.86 -15.42 9.91
C ASP A 38 7.99 -14.76 9.09
N ARG A 39 9.21 -15.22 9.36
CA ARG A 39 10.43 -14.75 8.70
C ARG A 39 10.31 -14.80 7.18
N LEU A 40 9.62 -15.81 6.63
CA LEU A 40 9.42 -15.93 5.19
C LEU A 40 8.51 -14.82 4.67
N LEU A 41 7.40 -14.53 5.36
CA LEU A 41 6.49 -13.45 4.98
C LEU A 41 7.19 -12.08 5.01
N ALA A 42 7.99 -11.82 6.05
CA ALA A 42 8.77 -10.59 6.17
C ALA A 42 9.79 -10.43 5.02
N GLU A 43 10.53 -11.50 4.70
CA GLU A 43 11.46 -11.52 3.56
C GLU A 43 10.73 -11.25 2.23
N ARG A 44 9.55 -11.86 2.00
CA ARG A 44 8.76 -11.63 0.78
C ARG A 44 8.21 -10.21 0.67
N LEU A 45 7.73 -9.65 1.78
CA LEU A 45 7.28 -8.26 1.80
C LEU A 45 8.41 -7.30 1.47
N LEU A 46 9.58 -7.49 2.09
CA LEU A 46 10.76 -6.68 1.83
C LEU A 46 11.20 -6.78 0.37
N GLU A 47 11.28 -7.99 -0.18
CA GLU A 47 11.57 -8.20 -1.61
C GLU A 47 10.58 -7.46 -2.51
N ALA A 48 9.27 -7.52 -2.20
CA ALA A 48 8.25 -6.83 -2.96
C ALA A 48 8.44 -5.31 -2.89
N VAL A 49 8.64 -4.74 -1.70
CA VAL A 49 8.86 -3.30 -1.52
C VAL A 49 10.11 -2.81 -2.27
N TRP A 50 11.22 -3.54 -2.17
CA TRP A 50 12.47 -3.15 -2.84
C TRP A 50 12.38 -3.24 -4.37
N SER A 51 11.64 -4.21 -4.89
CA SER A 51 11.50 -4.41 -6.35
C SER A 51 10.36 -3.60 -6.97
N ALA A 52 9.49 -2.97 -6.18
CA ALA A 52 8.29 -2.28 -6.66
C ALA A 52 8.56 -1.13 -7.65
N ARG A 53 9.78 -0.55 -7.66
CA ARG A 53 10.16 0.53 -8.59
C ARG A 53 10.82 0.06 -9.88
N GLN A 54 11.06 -1.25 -10.01
CA GLN A 54 11.72 -1.81 -11.19
C GLN A 54 10.83 -1.81 -12.46
N PRO A 55 9.52 -2.09 -12.37
CA PRO A 55 8.67 -2.05 -13.55
C PRO A 55 8.56 -0.64 -14.13
N THR A 56 8.89 -0.49 -15.41
CA THR A 56 8.81 0.79 -16.14
C THR A 56 7.62 0.85 -17.09
N THR A 57 6.96 -0.28 -17.34
CA THR A 57 5.77 -0.37 -18.20
C THR A 57 4.64 -1.12 -17.48
N PRO A 58 3.37 -0.91 -17.88
CA PRO A 58 2.25 -1.65 -17.31
C PRO A 58 2.38 -3.17 -17.46
N ALA A 59 2.92 -3.65 -18.58
CA ALA A 59 3.15 -5.08 -18.79
C ALA A 59 4.18 -5.65 -17.81
N GLN A 60 5.27 -4.92 -17.56
CA GLN A 60 6.25 -5.32 -16.54
C GLN A 60 5.64 -5.28 -15.14
N PHE A 61 4.81 -4.27 -14.86
CA PHE A 61 4.13 -4.15 -13.57
C PHE A 61 3.19 -5.33 -13.34
N PHE A 62 2.45 -5.75 -14.37
CA PHE A 62 1.59 -6.92 -14.30
C PHE A 62 2.39 -8.20 -13.98
N VAL A 63 3.48 -8.46 -14.69
CA VAL A 63 4.33 -9.64 -14.42
C VAL A 63 4.93 -9.58 -13.01
N TRP A 64 5.35 -8.39 -12.57
CA TRP A 64 5.85 -8.17 -11.23
C TRP A 64 4.76 -8.43 -10.16
N SER A 65 3.53 -7.94 -10.37
CA SER A 65 2.45 -8.13 -9.39
C SER A 65 2.05 -9.61 -9.28
N GLN A 66 2.03 -10.34 -10.40
CA GLN A 66 1.74 -11.77 -10.39
C GLN A 66 2.83 -12.60 -9.69
N SER A 67 4.09 -12.15 -9.70
CA SER A 67 5.21 -12.90 -9.11
C SER A 67 5.51 -12.52 -7.67
N ARG A 68 5.44 -11.22 -7.33
CA ARG A 68 5.85 -10.68 -6.02
C ARG A 68 4.66 -10.37 -5.12
N LEU A 69 3.60 -9.78 -5.64
CA LEU A 69 2.43 -9.43 -4.83
C LEU A 69 1.49 -10.60 -4.63
N GLN A 70 1.35 -11.53 -5.57
CA GLN A 70 0.38 -12.63 -5.47
C GLN A 70 0.55 -13.49 -4.21
N VAL A 71 1.79 -13.66 -3.73
CA VAL A 71 2.10 -14.42 -2.51
C VAL A 71 1.65 -13.68 -1.25
N LEU A 72 1.67 -12.35 -1.27
CA LEU A 72 1.33 -11.47 -0.14
C LEU A 72 -0.15 -11.11 -0.11
N LEU A 73 -0.71 -10.84 -1.29
CA LEU A 73 -2.08 -10.41 -1.51
C LEU A 73 -2.64 -11.18 -2.71
N PRO A 74 -3.16 -12.40 -2.48
CA PRO A 74 -3.76 -13.21 -3.54
C PRO A 74 -4.92 -12.46 -4.18
N HIS A 75 -4.76 -12.05 -5.44
CA HIS A 75 -5.76 -11.30 -6.16
C HIS A 75 -6.17 -12.02 -7.45
N ARG A 76 -7.41 -11.76 -7.88
CA ARG A 76 -7.94 -12.19 -9.19
C ARG A 76 -7.89 -11.06 -10.20
N LEU A 77 -8.14 -9.85 -9.73
CA LEU A 77 -8.08 -8.58 -10.44
C LEU A 77 -7.27 -7.62 -9.59
N LEU A 78 -6.45 -6.81 -10.23
CA LEU A 78 -5.74 -5.70 -9.63
C LEU A 78 -6.11 -4.45 -10.42
N VAL A 79 -6.53 -3.39 -9.74
CA VAL A 79 -6.75 -2.09 -10.38
C VAL A 79 -5.83 -1.08 -9.74
N CYS A 80 -5.05 -0.39 -10.56
CA CYS A 80 -4.23 0.73 -10.13
C CYS A 80 -4.95 2.02 -10.48
N VAL A 81 -5.16 2.87 -9.48
CA VAL A 81 -5.82 4.16 -9.65
C VAL A 81 -4.84 5.25 -9.27
N GLY A 82 -4.71 6.26 -10.13
CA GLY A 82 -3.83 7.38 -9.90
C GLY A 82 -4.15 8.56 -10.80
N ASP A 83 -3.46 9.67 -10.56
CA ASP A 83 -3.62 10.87 -11.36
C ASP A 83 -2.92 10.72 -12.71
N GLN A 84 -3.55 11.17 -13.79
CA GLN A 84 -2.95 11.22 -15.12
C GLN A 84 -2.50 12.64 -15.48
N PRO A 85 -1.22 13.00 -15.27
CA PRO A 85 -0.74 14.32 -15.64
C PRO A 85 -0.92 14.59 -17.16
N PRO A 86 -1.20 15.84 -17.57
CA PRO A 86 -1.21 17.08 -16.77
C PRO A 86 -2.54 17.40 -16.07
N SER A 87 -3.57 16.55 -16.17
CA SER A 87 -4.90 16.80 -15.60
C SER A 87 -5.07 16.05 -14.28
N PRO A 88 -5.75 16.59 -13.25
CA PRO A 88 -6.07 15.84 -12.03
C PRO A 88 -7.19 14.80 -12.25
N ARG A 89 -7.27 14.22 -13.46
CA ARG A 89 -8.22 13.17 -13.77
C ARG A 89 -7.67 11.86 -13.24
N LEU A 90 -8.52 11.16 -12.49
CA LEU A 90 -8.26 9.78 -12.10
C LEU A 90 -8.23 8.90 -13.35
N ALA A 91 -7.13 8.18 -13.51
CA ALA A 91 -7.03 7.07 -14.44
C ALA A 91 -6.99 5.77 -13.63
N ALA A 92 -7.76 4.79 -14.09
CA ALA A 92 -7.75 3.45 -13.55
C ALA A 92 -7.21 2.49 -14.61
N GLN A 93 -6.27 1.64 -14.22
CA GLN A 93 -5.71 0.61 -15.07
C GLN A 93 -5.96 -0.76 -14.47
N LEU A 94 -6.64 -1.61 -15.23
CA LEU A 94 -7.00 -2.95 -14.82
C LEU A 94 -5.93 -3.97 -15.25
N PHE A 95 -5.64 -4.90 -14.35
CA PHE A 95 -4.73 -6.03 -14.55
C PHE A 95 -5.43 -7.32 -14.12
N HIS A 96 -5.49 -8.31 -15.02
CA HIS A 96 -6.21 -9.55 -14.78
C HIS A 96 -5.63 -10.72 -15.56
N LEU A 97 -5.68 -11.94 -14.98
CA LEU A 97 -5.22 -13.17 -15.64
C LEU A 97 -6.32 -13.84 -16.47
N LYS A 98 -7.57 -13.74 -16.02
CA LYS A 98 -8.72 -14.37 -16.68
C LYS A 98 -9.51 -13.31 -17.44
N PRO A 99 -10.04 -13.60 -18.63
CA PRO A 99 -10.92 -12.67 -19.32
C PRO A 99 -12.08 -12.30 -18.39
N ILE A 100 -12.37 -10.99 -18.34
CA ILE A 100 -13.55 -10.45 -17.67
C ILE A 100 -14.50 -9.92 -18.72
N GLY A 101 -15.78 -9.78 -18.38
CA GLY A 101 -16.75 -9.20 -19.31
C GLY A 101 -16.49 -7.72 -19.56
N ASP A 102 -16.76 -7.27 -20.78
CA ASP A 102 -16.54 -5.89 -21.24
C ASP A 102 -17.22 -4.84 -20.35
N VAL A 103 -18.40 -5.19 -19.80
CA VAL A 103 -19.16 -4.33 -18.88
C VAL A 103 -18.34 -4.04 -17.62
N LEU A 104 -17.77 -5.08 -17.01
CA LEU A 104 -16.96 -4.94 -15.80
C LEU A 104 -15.65 -4.20 -16.09
N GLN A 105 -15.01 -4.52 -17.21
CA GLN A 105 -13.79 -3.82 -17.63
C GLN A 105 -14.04 -2.32 -17.77
N THR A 106 -15.05 -1.95 -18.57
CA THR A 106 -15.43 -0.56 -18.83
C THR A 106 -15.74 0.16 -17.52
N GLN A 107 -16.43 -0.48 -16.59
CA GLN A 107 -16.73 0.08 -15.29
C GLN A 107 -15.48 0.36 -14.46
N LEU A 108 -14.55 -0.61 -14.40
CA LEU A 108 -13.35 -0.51 -13.58
C LEU A 108 -12.33 0.48 -14.16
N GLU A 109 -12.32 0.69 -15.47
CA GLU A 109 -11.43 1.65 -16.12
C GLU A 109 -12.05 3.06 -16.19
N SER A 110 -13.39 3.18 -16.09
CA SER A 110 -14.08 4.48 -16.16
C SER A 110 -14.11 5.22 -14.82
N PRO A 111 -13.53 6.43 -14.73
CA PRO A 111 -13.66 7.27 -13.54
C PRO A 111 -15.08 7.81 -13.34
N GLU A 112 -15.91 7.85 -14.40
CA GLU A 112 -17.26 8.42 -14.39
C GLU A 112 -18.28 7.53 -13.68
N HIS A 113 -17.99 6.23 -13.56
CA HIS A 113 -18.88 5.30 -12.86
C HIS A 113 -19.01 5.61 -11.35
N GLY A 114 -18.09 6.40 -10.78
CA GLY A 114 -18.17 6.86 -9.39
C GLY A 114 -17.73 5.83 -8.34
N LEU A 115 -17.45 4.58 -8.72
CA LEU A 115 -16.89 3.54 -7.83
C LEU A 115 -15.59 4.01 -7.18
N TRP A 116 -14.64 4.51 -7.97
CA TRP A 116 -13.35 4.98 -7.45
C TRP A 116 -13.49 6.16 -6.52
N LEU A 117 -14.37 7.12 -6.85
CA LEU A 117 -14.65 8.25 -5.97
C LEU A 117 -15.25 7.79 -4.64
N HIS A 118 -16.17 6.81 -4.67
CA HIS A 118 -16.75 6.23 -3.46
C HIS A 118 -15.68 5.55 -2.59
N LEU A 119 -14.83 4.73 -3.20
CA LEU A 119 -13.76 4.01 -2.50
C LEU A 119 -12.69 4.95 -1.94
N ILE A 120 -12.26 5.95 -2.72
CA ILE A 120 -11.26 6.95 -2.30
C ILE A 120 -11.80 7.77 -1.12
N ARG A 121 -13.07 8.15 -1.11
CA ARG A 121 -13.68 8.86 0.04
C ARG A 121 -13.65 8.01 1.30
N ARG A 122 -14.01 6.73 1.18
CA ARG A 122 -13.98 5.78 2.30
C ARG A 122 -12.55 5.53 2.80
N TRP A 123 -11.57 5.54 1.89
CA TRP A 123 -10.15 5.36 2.22
C TRP A 123 -9.56 6.62 2.85
N GLY A 124 -10.00 7.80 2.40
CA GLY A 124 -9.54 9.10 2.86
C GLY A 124 -9.74 9.33 4.35
N ASP A 125 -10.76 8.71 4.95
CA ASP A 125 -10.98 8.68 6.39
C ASP A 125 -9.92 7.78 7.08
N GLY A 126 -8.74 8.36 7.31
CA GLY A 126 -7.64 7.73 8.04
C GLY A 126 -6.57 7.05 7.18
N ARG A 127 -6.72 7.01 5.85
CA ARG A 127 -5.75 6.41 4.90
C ARG A 127 -5.35 4.97 5.28
N ARG A 128 -6.27 4.24 5.87
CA ARG A 128 -6.05 2.86 6.32
C ARG A 128 -6.46 1.88 5.22
N PRO A 129 -5.77 0.74 5.09
CA PRO A 129 -6.20 -0.32 4.18
C PRO A 129 -7.68 -0.67 4.40
N LEU A 130 -8.43 -0.76 3.32
CA LEU A 130 -9.85 -1.06 3.35
C LEU A 130 -10.10 -2.47 2.85
N ARG A 131 -10.97 -3.20 3.56
CA ARG A 131 -11.47 -4.49 3.13
C ARG A 131 -12.99 -4.46 3.12
N LEU A 132 -13.58 -4.62 1.95
CA LEU A 132 -15.03 -4.59 1.74
C LEU A 132 -15.54 -5.99 1.38
N GLN A 133 -16.60 -6.40 2.06
CA GLN A 133 -17.40 -7.56 1.65
C GLN A 133 -18.52 -7.06 0.73
N LEU A 134 -18.41 -7.35 -0.56
CA LEU A 134 -19.27 -6.78 -1.60
C LEU A 134 -20.75 -7.13 -1.41
N GLU A 135 -21.05 -8.29 -0.81
CA GLU A 135 -22.42 -8.71 -0.51
C GLU A 135 -23.12 -7.79 0.51
N ARG A 136 -22.36 -7.18 1.43
CA ARG A 136 -22.90 -6.20 2.39
C ARG A 136 -23.14 -4.84 1.74
N GLU A 137 -22.44 -4.58 0.65
CA GLU A 137 -22.55 -3.36 -0.15
C GLU A 137 -23.56 -3.51 -1.31
N ALA A 138 -24.20 -4.69 -1.43
CA ALA A 138 -25.18 -5.02 -2.46
C ALA A 138 -26.37 -4.04 -2.64
N PRO A 139 -26.81 -3.26 -1.62
CA PRO A 139 -27.82 -2.23 -1.85
C PRO A 139 -27.37 -1.13 -2.83
N SER A 140 -26.06 -0.99 -3.05
CA SER A 140 -25.49 -0.01 -3.97
C SER A 140 -25.27 -0.61 -5.36
N ALA A 141 -25.88 0.01 -6.37
CA ALA A 141 -25.69 -0.35 -7.78
C ALA A 141 -24.22 -0.26 -8.24
N LEU A 142 -23.37 0.47 -7.52
CA LEU A 142 -21.94 0.62 -7.82
C LEU A 142 -21.19 -0.72 -7.75
N PHE A 143 -21.62 -1.65 -6.90
CA PHE A 143 -20.93 -2.94 -6.71
C PHE A 143 -21.58 -4.09 -7.49
N GLN A 144 -22.71 -3.84 -8.16
CA GLN A 144 -23.50 -4.88 -8.82
C GLN A 144 -22.70 -5.67 -9.88
N PRO A 145 -21.93 -5.05 -10.80
CA PRO A 145 -21.24 -5.83 -11.82
C PRO A 145 -20.03 -6.60 -11.26
N LEU A 146 -19.45 -6.16 -10.12
CA LEU A 146 -18.45 -6.94 -9.38
C LEU A 146 -19.07 -8.23 -8.82
N LEU A 147 -20.28 -8.14 -8.27
CA LEU A 147 -21.02 -9.28 -7.75
C LEU A 147 -21.44 -10.25 -8.86
N GLU A 148 -21.89 -9.73 -10.01
CA GLU A 148 -22.23 -10.53 -11.20
C GLU A 148 -21.01 -11.25 -11.79
N ALA A 149 -19.83 -10.63 -11.72
CA ALA A 149 -18.56 -11.26 -12.07
C ALA A 149 -18.08 -12.31 -11.03
N GLY A 150 -18.85 -12.54 -9.96
CA GLY A 150 -18.54 -13.50 -8.90
C GLY A 150 -17.43 -13.04 -7.96
N LEU A 151 -17.18 -11.73 -7.88
CA LEU A 151 -16.27 -11.15 -6.90
C LEU A 151 -17.06 -10.86 -5.63
N ARG A 152 -16.52 -11.30 -4.49
CA ARG A 152 -17.17 -11.18 -3.18
C ARG A 152 -16.44 -10.23 -2.23
N GLU A 153 -15.18 -9.94 -2.54
CA GLU A 153 -14.30 -9.17 -1.69
C GLU A 153 -13.51 -8.18 -2.54
N LEU A 154 -13.30 -7.00 -1.98
CA LEU A 154 -12.46 -5.95 -2.54
C LEU A 154 -11.57 -5.39 -1.43
N ALA A 155 -10.28 -5.25 -1.74
CA ALA A 155 -9.28 -4.69 -0.84
C ALA A 155 -8.57 -3.50 -1.51
N LEU A 156 -8.40 -2.40 -0.76
CA LEU A 156 -7.67 -1.18 -1.14
C LEU A 156 -6.55 -0.88 -0.16
#